data_AF-A0A0A7EPT7-F1
#
_entry.id   AF-A0A0A7EPT7-F1
#
_cell.length_a   1.000
_cell.length_b   1.000
_cell.length_c   1.000
_cell.angle_alpha   90.00
_cell.angle_beta   90.00
_cell.angle_gamma   90.00
#
_symmetry.space_group_name_H-M   'P 1'
#
loop_
_entity.id
_entity.type
_entity.pdbx_description
1 polymer ?
#
loop_
_entity_poly.entity_id
_entity_poly.type
_entity_poly.pdbx_seq_one_letter_code
_entity_poly.pdbx_strand_id
1 'polypeptide(L)'
;MNNSFWGKLLDILTDGKHLFFVFAVALSSFTIYCFGLLPQYNCYLVACSVACSLLLLVQIVISVFYWIVSIVLRNKNVEDLVNDPSCLKVLYDLYKNNGNPLDLDNLNSKVISLSNAGLIYKVKEGSLQVYNGLDAIGHEYSAYNISPLGEKYLIRKLKMHSN
;
A
#
# COMPACT_ATOMS: atom_id res chain seq x y z
N MET A 1 31.74 0.99 -2.24
CA MET A 1 31.16 1.26 -0.90
C MET A 1 32.19 2.05 -0.11
N ASN A 2 31.91 3.32 0.17
CA ASN A 2 32.87 4.21 0.82
C ASN A 2 32.68 4.10 2.34
N ASN A 3 33.68 3.57 3.06
CA ASN A 3 33.66 3.38 4.52
C ASN A 3 33.77 4.71 5.31
N SER A 4 33.36 5.83 4.72
CA SER A 4 33.44 7.13 5.37
C SER A 4 32.28 7.30 6.35
N PHE A 5 32.56 7.92 7.50
CA PHE A 5 31.56 8.29 8.51
C PHE A 5 30.38 9.04 7.88
N TRP A 6 30.67 9.94 6.94
CA TRP A 6 29.67 10.70 6.20
C TRP A 6 28.80 9.83 5.29
N GLY A 7 29.35 8.78 4.69
CA GLY A 7 28.57 7.82 3.89
C GLY A 7 27.56 7.06 4.74
N LYS A 8 27.98 6.59 5.92
CA LYS A 8 27.07 5.93 6.88
C LYS A 8 26.03 6.88 7.44
N LEU A 9 26.38 8.13 7.72
CA LEU A 9 25.43 9.14 8.16
C LEU A 9 24.36 9.40 7.08
N LEU A 10 24.79 9.50 5.83
CA LEU A 10 23.90 9.73 4.69
C LEU A 10 22.98 8.52 4.45
N ASP A 11 23.50 7.30 4.58
CA ASP A 11 22.68 6.09 4.53
C ASP A 11 21.62 6.08 5.65
N ILE A 12 21.97 6.46 6.88
CA ILE A 12 21.03 6.55 8.01
C ILE A 12 19.98 7.66 7.78
N LEU A 13 20.37 8.78 7.16
CA LEU A 13 19.46 9.88 6.83
C LEU A 13 18.48 9.51 5.70
N THR A 14 18.87 8.57 4.82
CA THR A 14 18.09 8.19 3.62
C THR A 14 17.30 6.90 3.82
N ASP A 15 17.72 6.04 4.76
CA ASP A 15 16.99 4.82 5.11
C ASP A 15 15.70 5.16 5.87
N GLY A 16 14.56 4.84 5.26
CA GLY A 16 13.22 5.16 5.76
C GLY A 16 12.92 4.60 7.16
N LYS A 17 13.72 3.65 7.66
CA LYS A 17 13.60 3.11 9.03
C LYS A 17 13.99 4.11 10.13
N HIS A 18 14.88 5.07 9.84
CA HIS A 18 15.37 6.04 10.82
C HIS A 18 14.70 7.41 10.70
N LEU A 19 13.66 7.51 9.86
CA LEU A 19 12.95 8.75 9.51
C LEU A 19 12.35 9.45 10.75
N PHE A 20 11.78 8.70 11.69
CA PHE A 20 11.28 9.25 12.96
C PHE A 20 12.39 9.80 13.85
N PHE A 21 13.56 9.17 13.87
CA PHE A 21 14.70 9.61 14.66
C PHE A 21 15.29 10.90 14.10
N VAL A 22 15.48 10.96 12.78
CA VAL A 22 15.97 12.17 12.09
C VAL A 22 14.98 13.33 12.25
N PHE A 23 13.68 13.06 12.14
CA PHE A 23 12.63 14.05 12.39
C PHE A 23 12.65 14.56 13.84
N ALA A 24 12.80 13.69 14.83
CA ALA A 24 12.87 14.08 16.24
C ALA A 24 14.10 14.95 16.56
N VAL A 25 15.27 14.64 15.97
CA VAL A 25 16.50 15.44 16.12
C VAL A 25 16.37 16.81 15.45
N ALA A 26 15.75 16.87 14.27
CA ALA A 26 15.51 18.13 13.58
C ALA A 26 14.47 19.00 14.29
N LEU A 27 13.37 18.41 14.78
CA LEU A 27 12.32 19.11 15.50
C LEU A 27 12.83 19.65 16.85
N SER A 28 13.62 18.87 17.58
CA SER A 28 14.26 19.33 18.82
C SER A 28 15.25 20.47 18.55
N SER A 29 16.07 20.37 17.50
CA SER A 29 16.99 21.44 17.08
C SER A 29 16.25 22.72 16.65
N PHE A 30 15.13 22.57 15.93
CA PHE A 30 14.26 23.69 15.55
C PHE A 30 13.59 24.35 16.76
N THR A 31 13.14 23.55 17.73
CA THR A 31 12.54 24.04 18.97
C THR A 31 13.57 24.82 19.79
N ILE A 32 14.80 24.30 19.93
CA ILE A 32 15.90 24.99 20.61
C ILE A 32 16.20 26.35 19.94
N TYR A 33 16.12 26.42 18.62
CA TYR A 33 16.33 27.64 17.84
C TYR A 33 15.19 28.65 17.97
N CYS A 34 13.93 28.25 17.75
CA CYS A 34 12.76 29.13 17.84
C CYS A 34 12.57 29.73 19.24
N PHE A 35 12.91 28.98 20.29
CA PHE A 35 12.81 29.45 21.67
C PHE A 35 14.10 30.13 22.17
N GLY A 36 15.13 30.29 21.32
CA GLY A 36 16.32 31.07 21.63
C GLY A 36 17.11 30.55 22.84
N LEU A 37 17.08 29.24 23.10
CA LEU A 37 17.65 28.64 24.31
C LEU A 37 19.19 28.78 24.41
N LEU A 38 19.88 29.14 23.31
CA LEU A 38 21.34 29.33 23.26
C LEU A 38 21.74 30.52 22.34
N PRO A 39 21.81 31.76 22.86
CA PRO A 39 22.02 32.98 22.06
C PRO A 39 23.42 33.16 21.45
N GLN A 40 24.41 32.32 21.79
CA GLN A 40 25.82 32.50 21.40
C GLN A 40 26.33 31.60 20.25
N TYR A 41 25.57 30.61 19.77
CA TYR A 41 26.04 29.65 18.74
C TYR A 41 25.47 29.93 17.33
N ASN A 42 25.39 31.20 16.98
CA ASN A 42 24.26 31.75 16.21
C ASN A 42 24.36 31.70 14.66
N CYS A 43 25.41 31.14 14.05
CA CYS A 43 25.51 31.08 12.58
C CYS A 43 25.60 29.64 12.06
N TYR A 44 26.47 28.82 12.65
CA TYR A 44 26.61 27.42 12.26
C TYR A 44 25.40 26.56 12.62
N LEU A 45 24.80 26.75 13.80
CA LEU A 45 23.56 26.05 14.17
C LEU A 45 22.39 26.48 13.29
N VAL A 46 22.36 27.74 12.85
CA VAL A 46 21.34 28.26 11.93
C VAL A 46 21.51 27.66 10.53
N ALA A 47 22.74 27.63 10.02
CA ALA A 47 23.02 26.97 8.75
C ALA A 47 22.68 25.47 8.80
N CYS A 48 23.00 24.78 9.90
CA CYS A 48 22.67 23.37 10.10
C CYS A 48 21.16 23.13 10.25
N SER A 49 20.41 23.98 10.96
CA SER A 49 18.97 23.82 11.12
C SER A 49 18.22 24.10 9.82
N VAL A 50 18.65 25.11 9.05
CA VAL A 50 18.12 25.41 7.72
C VAL A 50 18.42 24.26 6.77
N ALA A 51 19.65 23.74 6.75
CA ALA A 51 20.02 22.59 5.93
C ALA A 51 19.21 21.33 6.29
N CYS A 52 19.05 21.03 7.59
CA CYS A 52 18.24 19.90 8.05
C CYS A 52 16.76 20.06 7.69
N SER A 53 16.20 21.27 7.83
CA SER A 53 14.82 21.57 7.45
C SER A 53 14.60 21.40 5.94
N LEU A 54 15.58 21.81 5.13
CA LEU A 54 15.54 21.68 3.69
C LEU A 54 15.63 20.21 3.26
N LEU A 55 16.52 19.42 3.88
CA LEU A 55 16.59 17.97 3.66
C LEU A 55 15.29 17.25 4.07
N LEU A 56 14.68 17.63 5.19
CA LEU A 56 13.39 17.08 5.60
C LEU A 56 12.27 17.43 4.62
N LEU A 57 12.24 18.67 4.13
CA LEU A 57 11.24 19.10 3.16
C LEU A 57 11.38 18.29 1.86
N VAL A 58 12.61 18.13 1.36
CA VAL A 58 12.88 17.29 0.18
C VAL A 58 12.42 15.85 0.41
N GLN A 59 12.71 15.27 1.58
CA GLN A 59 12.30 13.91 1.91
C GLN A 59 10.77 13.76 2.01
N ILE A 60 10.08 14.72 2.61
CA ILE A 60 8.60 14.74 2.67
C ILE A 60 8.03 14.82 1.25
N VAL A 61 8.56 15.70 0.40
CA VAL A 61 8.12 15.83 -0.99
C VAL A 61 8.30 14.52 -1.76
N ILE A 62 9.46 13.87 -1.62
CA ILE A 62 9.74 12.57 -2.25
C ILE A 62 8.77 11.49 -1.73
N SER A 63 8.57 11.42 -0.42
CA SER A 63 7.67 10.45 0.20
C SER A 63 6.22 10.62 -0.27
N VAL A 64 5.72 11.86 -0.30
CA VAL A 64 4.39 12.20 -0.82
C VAL A 64 4.28 11.83 -2.30
N PHE A 65 5.31 12.13 -3.10
CA PHE A 65 5.33 11.75 -4.52
C PHE A 65 5.24 10.24 -4.71
N TYR A 66 6.06 9.44 -4.02
CA TYR A 66 5.98 7.98 -4.09
C TYR A 66 4.64 7.43 -3.62
N TRP A 67 4.05 8.03 -2.59
CA TRP A 67 2.72 7.64 -2.10
C TRP A 67 1.64 7.91 -3.15
N ILE A 68 1.64 9.09 -3.79
CA ILE A 68 0.71 9.43 -4.87
C ILE A 68 0.88 8.47 -6.05
N VAL A 69 2.12 8.25 -6.51
CA VAL A 69 2.40 7.33 -7.63
C VAL A 69 1.95 5.90 -7.29
N SER A 70 2.19 5.44 -6.06
CA SER A 70 1.74 4.12 -5.60
C SER A 70 0.21 3.98 -5.64
N ILE A 71 -0.53 5.01 -5.21
CA ILE A 71 -2.00 5.03 -5.29
C ILE A 71 -2.47 4.99 -6.75
N VAL A 72 -1.87 5.79 -7.63
CA VAL A 72 -2.24 5.84 -9.05
C VAL A 72 -1.97 4.50 -9.73
N LEU A 73 -0.79 3.92 -9.51
CA LEU A 73 -0.44 2.60 -10.06
C LEU A 73 -1.35 1.50 -9.53
N ARG A 74 -1.67 1.52 -8.23
CA ARG A 74 -2.61 0.55 -7.64
C ARG A 74 -4.00 0.67 -8.26
N ASN A 75 -4.52 1.90 -8.41
CA ASN A 75 -5.82 2.12 -9.04
C ASN A 75 -5.85 1.65 -10.50
N LYS A 76 -4.79 1.92 -11.26
CA LYS A 76 -4.68 1.45 -12.64
C LYS A 76 -4.65 -0.07 -12.72
N ASN A 77 -3.85 -0.73 -11.88
CA ASN A 77 -3.81 -2.19 -11.82
C ASN A 77 -5.19 -2.79 -11.48
N VAL A 78 -5.92 -2.19 -10.54
CA VAL A 78 -7.27 -2.62 -10.18
C VAL A 78 -8.23 -2.46 -11.36
N GLU A 79 -8.13 -1.35 -12.10
CA GLU A 79 -8.96 -1.10 -13.28
C GLU A 79 -8.64 -2.07 -14.42
N ASP A 80 -7.36 -2.36 -14.66
CA ASP A 80 -6.90 -3.36 -15.63
C ASP A 80 -7.40 -4.76 -15.25
N LEU A 81 -7.36 -5.12 -13.96
CA LEU A 81 -7.93 -6.38 -13.45
C LEU A 81 -9.43 -6.48 -13.68
N VAL A 82 -10.20 -5.42 -13.44
CA VAL A 82 -11.66 -5.42 -13.63
C VAL A 82 -12.04 -5.38 -15.12
N ASN A 83 -11.15 -4.89 -15.97
CA ASN A 83 -11.33 -4.90 -17.43
C ASN A 83 -11.02 -6.27 -18.06
N ASP A 84 -10.28 -7.14 -17.38
CA ASP A 84 -10.05 -8.51 -17.84
C ASP A 84 -11.35 -9.34 -17.78
N PRO A 85 -11.83 -9.92 -18.89
CA PRO A 85 -13.08 -10.68 -18.94
C PRO A 85 -13.14 -11.85 -17.93
N SER A 86 -11.99 -12.49 -17.66
CA SER A 86 -11.91 -13.62 -16.74
C SER A 86 -12.07 -13.19 -15.28
N CYS A 87 -11.42 -12.09 -14.90
CA CYS A 87 -11.57 -11.48 -13.58
C CYS A 87 -12.97 -10.89 -13.38
N LEU A 88 -13.51 -10.23 -14.40
CA LEU A 88 -14.86 -9.67 -14.39
C LEU A 88 -15.91 -10.77 -14.19
N LYS A 89 -15.72 -11.93 -14.84
CA LYS A 89 -16.59 -13.10 -14.64
C LYS A 89 -16.55 -13.57 -13.18
N VAL A 90 -15.36 -13.73 -12.58
CA VAL A 90 -15.22 -14.13 -11.18
C VAL A 90 -15.91 -13.12 -10.24
N LEU A 91 -15.71 -11.82 -10.46
CA LEU A 91 -16.38 -10.78 -9.67
C LEU A 91 -17.90 -10.81 -9.83
N TYR A 92 -18.39 -11.04 -11.05
CA TYR A 92 -19.81 -11.15 -11.33
C TYR A 92 -20.43 -12.38 -10.68
N ASP A 93 -19.77 -13.54 -10.76
CA ASP A 93 -20.23 -14.79 -10.14
C ASP A 93 -20.31 -14.64 -8.61
N LEU A 94 -19.31 -14.01 -7.98
CA LEU A 94 -19.32 -13.68 -6.55
C LEU A 94 -20.43 -12.69 -6.18
N TYR A 95 -20.65 -11.65 -7.00
CA TYR A 95 -21.72 -10.67 -6.76
C TYR A 95 -23.11 -11.31 -6.88
N LYS A 96 -23.30 -12.16 -7.89
CA LYS A 96 -24.57 -12.87 -8.13
C LYS A 96 -24.93 -13.82 -6.98
N ASN A 97 -23.94 -14.35 -6.29
CA ASN A 97 -24.13 -15.20 -5.11
C ASN A 97 -24.66 -14.47 -3.87
N ASN A 98 -24.87 -13.14 -3.93
CA ASN A 98 -25.57 -12.37 -2.90
C ASN A 98 -24.99 -12.54 -1.49
N GLY A 99 -23.66 -12.56 -1.38
CA GLY A 99 -22.93 -12.72 -0.11
C GLY A 99 -22.64 -14.18 0.29
N ASN A 100 -23.14 -15.16 -0.47
CA ASN A 100 -22.74 -16.56 -0.28
C ASN A 100 -21.34 -16.79 -0.88
N PRO A 101 -20.43 -17.44 -0.13
CA PRO A 101 -19.11 -17.73 -0.64
C PRO A 101 -19.16 -18.66 -1.85
N LEU A 102 -18.30 -18.39 -2.83
CA LEU A 102 -18.06 -19.28 -3.97
C LEU A 102 -16.70 -19.95 -3.78
N ASP A 103 -16.64 -21.25 -4.02
CA ASP A 103 -15.37 -21.97 -4.04
C ASP A 103 -14.58 -21.63 -5.31
N LEU A 104 -13.39 -21.08 -5.09
CA LEU A 104 -12.45 -20.72 -6.15
C LEU A 104 -11.14 -21.47 -5.95
N ASP A 105 -10.50 -21.83 -7.07
CA ASP A 105 -9.16 -22.44 -7.07
C ASP A 105 -8.12 -21.42 -6.58
N ASN A 106 -7.44 -21.76 -5.49
CA ASN A 106 -6.39 -20.95 -4.87
C ASN A 106 -5.15 -20.81 -5.77
N LEU A 107 -4.94 -21.74 -6.71
CA LEU A 107 -3.83 -21.70 -7.67
C LEU A 107 -4.14 -20.86 -8.91
N ASN A 108 -5.40 -20.43 -9.08
CA ASN A 108 -5.77 -19.62 -10.22
C ASN A 108 -5.17 -18.21 -10.09
N SER A 109 -4.27 -17.87 -11.03
CA SER A 109 -3.60 -16.57 -11.08
C SER A 109 -4.55 -15.36 -11.04
N LYS A 110 -5.78 -15.49 -11.55
CA LYS A 110 -6.80 -14.44 -11.53
C LYS A 110 -7.41 -14.26 -10.14
N VAL A 111 -7.70 -15.36 -9.45
CA VAL A 111 -8.20 -15.36 -8.07
C VAL A 111 -7.15 -14.75 -7.14
N ILE A 112 -5.88 -15.16 -7.31
CA ILE A 112 -4.73 -14.58 -6.57
C ILE A 112 -4.64 -13.07 -6.83
N SER A 113 -4.72 -12.64 -8.09
CA SER A 113 -4.60 -11.22 -8.44
C SER A 113 -5.75 -10.38 -7.88
N LEU A 114 -6.99 -10.87 -7.94
CA LEU A 114 -8.16 -10.24 -7.35
C LEU A 114 -8.06 -10.15 -5.81
N SER A 115 -7.55 -11.21 -5.17
CA SER A 115 -7.34 -11.25 -3.72
C SER A 115 -6.25 -10.26 -3.29
N ASN A 116 -5.12 -10.22 -3.99
CA ASN A 116 -4.01 -9.29 -3.73
C ASN A 116 -4.41 -7.83 -3.97
N ALA A 117 -5.29 -7.57 -4.92
CA ALA A 117 -5.87 -6.26 -5.16
C ALA A 117 -6.87 -5.83 -4.04
N GLY A 118 -7.30 -6.77 -3.20
CA GLY A 118 -8.31 -6.55 -2.17
C GLY A 118 -9.73 -6.46 -2.73
N LEU A 119 -9.97 -7.02 -3.92
CA LEU A 119 -11.28 -7.04 -4.57
C LEU A 119 -12.15 -8.20 -4.05
N ILE A 120 -11.53 -9.31 -3.65
CA ILE A 120 -12.16 -10.48 -3.06
C ILE A 120 -11.42 -10.86 -1.77
N TYR A 121 -12.07 -11.59 -0.87
CA TYR A 121 -11.45 -12.08 0.36
C TYR A 121 -11.84 -13.53 0.64
N LYS A 122 -10.90 -14.30 1.19
CA LYS A 122 -11.14 -15.68 1.66
C LYS A 122 -11.97 -15.63 2.94
N VAL A 123 -13.04 -16.41 3.01
CA VAL A 123 -13.87 -16.54 4.21
C VAL A 123 -13.12 -17.42 5.22
N LYS A 124 -12.97 -16.95 6.47
CA LYS A 124 -12.34 -17.75 7.54
C LYS A 124 -13.21 -18.95 7.88
N GLU A 125 -12.59 -20.13 7.98
CA GLU A 125 -13.18 -21.45 8.25
C GLU A 125 -14.01 -21.58 9.55
N GLY A 126 -14.13 -20.53 10.37
CA GLY A 126 -14.83 -20.58 11.65
C GLY A 126 -16.36 -20.47 11.59
N SER A 127 -16.97 -20.28 10.42
CA SER A 127 -18.42 -19.96 10.31
C SER A 127 -19.24 -20.80 9.32
N LEU A 128 -18.60 -21.58 8.46
CA LEU A 128 -19.27 -22.58 7.63
C LEU A 128 -18.35 -23.78 7.52
N GLN A 129 -18.92 -24.99 7.41
CA GLN A 129 -18.21 -26.19 6.99
C GLN A 129 -17.68 -25.96 5.57
N VAL A 130 -16.53 -25.29 5.44
CA VAL A 130 -15.90 -25.01 4.15
C VAL A 130 -15.15 -26.27 3.72
N TYR A 131 -15.51 -26.72 2.53
CA TYR A 131 -14.95 -27.88 1.87
C TYR A 131 -13.53 -27.53 1.41
N ASN A 132 -12.50 -27.85 2.21
CA ASN A 132 -11.12 -27.91 1.69
C ASN A 132 -10.99 -29.20 0.86
N GLY A 133 -11.64 -29.22 -0.29
CA GLY A 133 -11.53 -30.31 -1.26
C GLY A 133 -10.34 -30.05 -2.15
N LEU A 134 -9.31 -30.88 -2.04
CA LEU A 134 -8.34 -31.04 -3.13
C LEU A 134 -9.04 -31.80 -4.25
N ASP A 135 -9.00 -31.27 -5.47
CA ASP A 135 -9.45 -32.04 -6.63
C ASP A 135 -8.43 -33.14 -7.00
N ALA A 136 -8.81 -34.02 -7.92
CA ALA A 136 -7.98 -35.13 -8.38
C ALA A 136 -6.64 -34.70 -9.05
N ILE A 137 -6.48 -33.40 -9.31
CA ILE A 137 -5.31 -32.79 -9.97
C ILE A 137 -4.48 -31.97 -8.96
N GLY A 138 -4.92 -31.89 -7.69
CA GLY A 138 -4.20 -31.21 -6.61
C GLY A 138 -4.50 -29.72 -6.48
N HIS A 139 -5.58 -29.22 -7.10
CA HIS A 139 -6.03 -27.85 -6.89
C HIS A 139 -6.73 -27.72 -5.53
N GLU A 140 -6.30 -26.73 -4.75
CA GLU A 140 -6.90 -26.39 -3.47
C GLU A 140 -8.00 -25.35 -3.70
N TYR A 141 -9.25 -25.69 -3.39
CA TYR A 141 -10.36 -24.77 -3.47
C TYR A 141 -10.64 -24.13 -2.11
N SER A 142 -11.11 -22.89 -2.12
CA SER A 142 -11.55 -22.21 -0.91
C SER A 142 -12.71 -21.27 -1.17
N ALA A 143 -13.50 -21.05 -0.12
CA ALA A 143 -14.60 -20.10 -0.09
C ALA A 143 -14.11 -18.64 -0.17
N TYR A 144 -14.51 -17.92 -1.22
CA TYR A 144 -14.27 -16.49 -1.38
C TYR A 144 -15.57 -15.69 -1.44
N ASN A 145 -15.52 -14.46 -0.95
CA ASN A 145 -16.56 -13.45 -1.12
C ASN A 145 -16.02 -12.20 -1.81
N ILE A 146 -16.91 -11.47 -2.48
CA ILE A 146 -16.60 -10.16 -3.03
C ILE A 146 -16.46 -9.13 -1.88
N SER A 147 -15.44 -8.28 -1.96
CA SER A 147 -15.27 -7.17 -1.03
C SER A 147 -16.13 -5.96 -1.43
N PRO A 148 -16.42 -5.02 -0.51
CA PRO A 148 -17.08 -3.76 -0.86
C PRO A 148 -16.33 -2.97 -1.94
N LEU A 149 -15.00 -3.09 -1.99
CA LEU A 149 -14.18 -2.46 -3.03
C LEU A 149 -14.40 -3.16 -4.39
N GLY A 150 -14.42 -4.49 -4.40
CA GLY A 150 -14.76 -5.30 -5.58
C GLY A 150 -16.13 -4.96 -6.15
N GLU A 151 -17.16 -4.87 -5.31
CA GLU A 151 -18.51 -4.48 -5.70
C GLU A 151 -18.54 -3.08 -6.33
N LYS A 152 -17.88 -2.11 -5.70
CA LYS A 152 -17.81 -0.73 -6.21
C LYS A 152 -17.23 -0.66 -7.62
N TYR A 153 -16.13 -1.39 -7.87
CA TYR A 153 -15.51 -1.43 -9.19
C TYR A 153 -16.35 -2.19 -10.22
N LEU A 154 -16.98 -3.30 -9.83
CA LEU A 154 -17.89 -4.06 -10.69
C LEU A 154 -19.09 -3.20 -11.12
N ILE A 155 -19.78 -2.56 -10.17
CA ILE A 155 -20.93 -1.68 -10.44
C ILE A 155 -20.52 -0.53 -11.36
N ARG A 156 -19.35 0.08 -11.13
CA ARG A 156 -18.83 1.16 -11.98
C ARG A 156 -18.64 0.68 -13.42
N LYS A 157 -18.06 -0.51 -13.61
CA LYS A 157 -17.85 -1.11 -14.93
C LYS A 157 -19.17 -1.45 -15.64
N LEU A 158 -20.14 -2.02 -14.92
CA LEU A 158 -21.46 -2.35 -15.47
C LEU A 158 -22.23 -1.09 -15.91
N LYS A 159 -22.14 0.01 -15.13
CA LYS A 159 -22.77 1.29 -15.50
C LYS A 159 -22.16 1.91 -16.76
N MET A 160 -20.85 1.76 -16.97
CA MET A 160 -20.17 2.29 -18.16
C MET A 160 -20.53 1.57 -19.47
N HIS A 161 -20.99 0.31 -19.40
CA HIS A 161 -21.44 -0.45 -20.57
C HIS A 161 -22.95 -0.30 -20.87
N SER A 162 -23.70 0.43 -20.04
CA SER A 162 -25.13 0.67 -20.21
C SER A 162 -25.46 1.98 -20.95
N ASN A 163 -24.45 2.78 -21.30
CA ASN A 163 -24.54 4.00 -22.10
C ASN A 163 -23.85 3.79 -23.44
#